data_AF-A0A8T5LDY5-F1
#
_entry.id   AF-A0A8T5LDY5-F1
#
_cell.length_a   1.000
_cell.length_b   1.000
_cell.length_c   1.000
_cell.angle_alpha   90.00
_cell.angle_beta   90.00
_cell.angle_gamma   90.00
#
_symmetry.space_group_name_H-M   'P 1'
#
loop_
_entity.id
_entity.type
_entity.pdbx_description
1 polymer ?
#
loop_
_entity_poly.entity_id
_entity_poly.type
_entity_poly.pdbx_seq_one_letter_code
_entity_poly.pdbx_strand_id
1 'polypeptide(L)'
;MIELTAGYVQQNHTPILHRFFELFTQPFKNSDMIWMLIPVIGVIILMEIYWTKHKREEEGWNTVTANSLVLIFVSIDLFRFLSKKNMVSFIKIGSYEFLASILVLSMLFIGMMMFLLNFTHFWPKLFAYTFSSIFAVNIIAYLLLVIIYSGMALDVITLFAATTFFLLINLVFFLFRKLYPSNG
;
A
#
# COMPACT_ATOMS: atom_id res chain seq x y z
N MET A 1 -33.74 21.15 24.41
CA MET A 1 -32.70 20.21 24.90
C MET A 1 -32.75 18.84 24.21
N ILE A 2 -33.66 18.60 23.25
CA ILE A 2 -33.78 17.32 22.49
C ILE A 2 -33.18 17.43 21.07
N GLU A 3 -32.95 18.65 20.56
CA GLU A 3 -32.33 18.86 19.23
C GLU A 3 -30.79 18.72 19.23
N LEU A 4 -30.14 18.87 20.39
CA LEU A 4 -28.67 18.71 20.51
C LEU A 4 -28.23 17.23 20.43
N THR A 5 -29.11 16.29 20.76
CA THR A 5 -28.81 14.86 20.65
C THR A 5 -29.06 14.31 19.25
N ALA A 6 -29.98 14.89 18.47
CA ALA A 6 -30.23 14.49 17.09
C ALA A 6 -29.03 14.80 16.16
N GLY A 7 -28.36 15.95 16.35
CA GLY A 7 -27.14 16.29 15.62
C GLY A 7 -25.92 15.42 15.96
N TYR A 8 -25.88 14.85 17.17
CA TYR A 8 -24.79 13.98 17.61
C TYR A 8 -24.92 12.54 17.09
N VAL A 9 -26.15 12.09 16.82
CA VAL A 9 -26.43 10.73 16.31
C VAL A 9 -26.18 10.62 14.80
N GLN A 10 -26.29 11.73 14.06
CA GLN A 10 -26.18 11.72 12.59
C GLN A 10 -24.74 11.84 12.06
N GLN A 11 -23.74 11.90 12.94
CA GLN A 11 -22.30 11.98 12.59
C GLN A 11 -21.50 10.73 13.01
N ASN A 12 -22.18 9.64 13.36
CA ASN A 12 -21.57 8.39 13.85
C ASN A 12 -21.21 7.39 12.75
N HIS A 13 -20.69 7.85 11.61
CA HIS A 13 -19.83 6.94 10.85
C HIS A 13 -18.54 6.81 11.65
N THR A 14 -18.16 5.58 12.02
CA THR A 14 -16.89 5.37 12.70
C THR A 14 -15.79 5.99 11.83
N PRO A 15 -14.93 6.89 12.36
CA PRO A 15 -13.98 7.66 11.56
C PRO A 15 -13.04 6.75 10.74
N ILE A 16 -12.79 5.54 11.25
CA ILE A 16 -12.06 4.47 10.56
C ILE A 16 -12.79 3.99 9.30
N LEU A 17 -14.11 3.75 9.37
CA LEU A 17 -14.89 3.28 8.22
C LEU A 17 -14.94 4.34 7.12
N HIS A 18 -15.09 5.61 7.48
CA HIS A 18 -15.02 6.71 6.51
C HIS A 18 -13.66 6.73 5.81
N ARG A 19 -12.57 6.72 6.58
CA ARG A 19 -11.19 6.70 6.06
C ARG A 19 -10.90 5.47 5.21
N PHE A 20 -11.46 4.30 5.58
CA PHE A 20 -11.38 3.08 4.79
C PHE A 20 -12.02 3.26 3.41
N PHE A 21 -13.23 3.85 3.33
CA PHE A 21 -13.87 4.11 2.04
C PHE A 21 -13.14 5.19 1.24
N GLU A 22 -12.49 6.15 1.89
CA GLU A 22 -11.59 7.07 1.19
C GLU A 22 -10.43 6.31 0.53
N LEU A 23 -9.75 5.40 1.24
CA LEU A 23 -8.66 4.60 0.65
C LEU A 23 -9.08 3.84 -0.62
N PHE A 24 -10.35 3.44 -0.71
CA PHE A 24 -10.91 2.79 -1.90
C PHE A 24 -11.33 3.78 -3.00
N THR A 25 -11.87 4.95 -2.63
CA THR A 25 -12.50 5.89 -3.58
C THR A 25 -11.55 6.96 -4.13
N GLN A 26 -10.45 7.26 -3.43
CA GLN A 26 -9.48 8.28 -3.84
C GLN A 26 -8.84 8.06 -5.23
N PRO A 27 -8.55 6.82 -5.68
CA PRO A 27 -8.10 6.56 -7.04
C PRO A 27 -9.01 7.11 -8.14
N PHE A 28 -10.33 7.13 -7.90
CA PHE A 28 -11.31 7.63 -8.86
C PHE A 28 -11.46 9.15 -8.83
N LYS A 29 -10.98 9.80 -7.76
CA LYS A 29 -11.06 11.25 -7.57
C LYS A 29 -9.78 11.98 -8.00
N ASN A 30 -8.64 11.28 -8.00
CA ASN A 30 -7.34 11.87 -8.32
C ASN A 30 -6.76 11.22 -9.58
N SER A 31 -6.93 11.88 -10.73
CA SER A 31 -6.44 11.35 -12.01
C SER A 31 -4.92 11.18 -12.07
N ASP A 32 -4.18 12.01 -11.34
CA ASP A 32 -2.71 11.99 -11.34
C ASP A 32 -2.14 10.67 -10.81
N MET A 33 -2.78 10.03 -9.82
CA MET A 33 -2.29 8.77 -9.24
C MET A 33 -2.61 7.54 -10.10
N ILE A 34 -3.59 7.62 -11.00
CA ILE A 34 -4.07 6.48 -11.80
C ILE A 34 -2.92 5.86 -12.61
N TRP A 35 -2.03 6.68 -13.14
CA TRP A 35 -0.89 6.21 -13.95
C TRP A 35 0.07 5.31 -13.18
N MET A 36 0.21 5.52 -11.87
CA MET A 36 1.01 4.66 -11.01
C MET A 36 0.21 3.51 -10.41
N LEU A 37 -1.10 3.72 -10.18
CA LEU A 37 -1.96 2.68 -9.61
C LEU A 37 -2.29 1.56 -10.60
N ILE A 38 -2.49 1.86 -11.89
CA ILE A 38 -2.78 0.84 -12.90
C ILE A 38 -1.73 -0.28 -12.91
N PRO A 39 -0.42 -0.01 -13.02
CA PRO A 39 0.57 -1.08 -13.02
C PRO A 39 0.61 -1.83 -11.69
N VAL A 40 0.47 -1.16 -10.54
CA VAL A 40 0.46 -1.81 -9.21
C VAL A 40 -0.73 -2.75 -9.06
N ILE A 41 -1.95 -2.28 -9.38
CA ILE A 41 -3.17 -3.08 -9.32
C ILE A 41 -3.11 -4.21 -10.34
N GLY A 42 -2.62 -3.94 -11.55
CA GLY A 42 -2.42 -4.92 -12.61
C GLY A 42 -1.52 -6.06 -12.16
N VAL A 43 -0.38 -5.73 -11.52
CA VAL A 43 0.54 -6.72 -10.96
C VAL A 43 -0.14 -7.53 -9.86
N ILE A 44 -0.87 -6.92 -8.93
CA ILE A 44 -1.60 -7.65 -7.88
C ILE A 44 -2.56 -8.68 -8.50
N ILE A 45 -3.41 -8.25 -9.43
CA ILE A 45 -4.44 -9.11 -10.04
C ILE A 45 -3.79 -10.23 -10.86
N LEU A 46 -2.84 -9.90 -11.74
CA LEU A 46 -2.20 -10.88 -12.61
C LEU A 46 -1.43 -11.93 -11.81
N MET A 47 -0.73 -11.50 -10.76
CA MET A 47 0.10 -12.40 -9.96
C MET A 47 -0.74 -13.25 -9.02
N GLU A 48 -1.86 -12.73 -8.52
CA GLU A 48 -2.83 -13.55 -7.79
C GLU A 48 -3.42 -14.67 -8.68
N ILE A 49 -3.81 -14.33 -9.91
CA ILE A 49 -4.30 -15.33 -10.88
C ILE A 49 -3.19 -16.35 -11.19
N TYR A 50 -1.97 -15.88 -11.41
CA TYR A 50 -0.80 -16.73 -11.68
C TYR A 50 -0.57 -17.75 -10.56
N TRP A 51 -0.47 -17.30 -9.31
CA TRP A 51 -0.20 -18.16 -8.15
C TRP A 51 -1.36 -19.10 -7.82
N THR A 52 -2.60 -18.69 -8.10
CA THR A 52 -3.76 -19.56 -7.96
C THR A 52 -3.68 -20.76 -8.91
N LYS A 53 -3.14 -20.56 -10.11
CA LYS A 53 -2.97 -21.61 -11.13
C LYS A 53 -1.71 -22.46 -10.93
N HIS A 54 -0.63 -21.88 -10.42
CA HIS A 54 0.69 -22.55 -10.31
C HIS A 54 1.09 -22.80 -8.84
N LYS A 55 0.21 -23.44 -8.06
CA LYS A 55 0.39 -23.65 -6.59
C LYS A 55 1.63 -24.46 -6.19
N ARG A 56 2.27 -25.16 -7.12
CA ARG A 56 3.47 -25.99 -6.88
C ARG A 56 4.77 -25.24 -7.14
N GLU A 57 4.72 -24.04 -7.71
CA GLU A 57 5.90 -23.22 -7.92
C GLU A 57 6.28 -22.51 -6.62
N GLU A 58 7.58 -22.47 -6.32
CA GLU A 58 8.12 -21.69 -5.20
C GLU A 58 8.53 -20.31 -5.69
N GLU A 59 8.38 -19.28 -4.85
CA GLU A 59 8.95 -17.97 -5.14
C GLU A 59 10.47 -18.07 -5.25
N GLY A 60 11.01 -17.57 -6.37
CA GLY A 60 12.45 -17.48 -6.60
C GLY A 60 13.03 -16.17 -6.05
N TRP A 61 14.34 -16.17 -5.81
CA TRP A 61 15.09 -14.97 -5.39
C TRP A 61 14.99 -13.82 -6.37
N ASN A 62 14.90 -14.12 -7.67
CA ASN A 62 14.63 -13.14 -8.72
C ASN A 62 13.27 -12.44 -8.51
N THR A 63 12.22 -13.18 -8.15
CA THR A 63 10.87 -12.64 -7.91
C THR A 63 10.86 -11.69 -6.72
N VAL A 64 11.41 -12.11 -5.57
CA VAL A 64 11.45 -11.23 -4.38
C VAL A 64 12.35 -10.01 -4.57
N THR A 65 13.44 -10.16 -5.33
CA THR A 65 14.28 -9.02 -5.72
C THR A 65 13.51 -8.06 -6.63
N ALA A 66 12.81 -8.57 -7.65
CA ALA A 66 12.00 -7.75 -8.54
C ALA A 66 10.86 -7.03 -7.79
N ASN A 67 10.22 -7.69 -6.81
CA ASN A 67 9.17 -7.07 -6.00
C ASN A 67 9.70 -5.85 -5.23
N SER A 68 10.90 -5.94 -4.63
CA SER A 68 11.49 -4.80 -3.91
C SER A 68 11.69 -3.55 -4.78
N LEU A 69 11.92 -3.74 -6.10
CA LEU A 69 12.01 -2.61 -7.04
C LEU A 69 10.70 -1.83 -7.12
N VAL A 70 9.54 -2.46 -6.96
CA VAL A 70 8.24 -1.77 -6.97
C VAL A 70 8.18 -0.69 -5.89
N LEU A 71 8.61 -0.99 -4.66
CA LEU A 71 8.66 0.00 -3.58
C LEU A 71 9.64 1.13 -3.87
N ILE A 72 10.79 0.82 -4.48
CA ILE A 72 11.76 1.83 -4.90
C ILE A 72 11.13 2.76 -5.95
N PHE A 73 10.55 2.22 -7.02
CA PHE A 73 9.91 2.98 -8.09
C PHE A 73 8.76 3.85 -7.56
N VAL A 74 7.88 3.30 -6.74
CA VAL A 74 6.75 4.03 -6.15
C VAL A 74 7.26 5.13 -5.21
N SER A 75 8.27 4.86 -4.39
CA SER A 75 8.82 5.89 -3.48
C SER A 75 9.49 7.04 -4.25
N ILE A 76 10.19 6.73 -5.35
CA ILE A 76 10.77 7.75 -6.24
C ILE A 76 9.67 8.60 -6.87
N ASP A 77 8.59 7.98 -7.37
CA ASP A 77 7.46 8.73 -7.93
C ASP A 77 6.78 9.62 -6.88
N LEU A 78 6.55 9.10 -5.68
CA LEU A 78 5.97 9.86 -4.58
C LEU A 78 6.86 11.04 -4.18
N PHE A 79 8.18 10.86 -4.15
CA PHE A 79 9.11 11.94 -3.87
C PHE A 79 9.07 13.01 -4.97
N ARG A 80 9.03 12.60 -6.25
CA ARG A 80 8.83 13.49 -7.40
C ARG A 80 7.50 14.27 -7.27
N PHE A 81 6.41 13.60 -6.90
CA PHE A 81 5.10 14.21 -6.69
C PHE A 81 5.15 15.28 -5.59
N LEU A 82 5.69 14.95 -4.41
CA LEU A 82 5.84 15.90 -3.30
C LEU A 82 6.70 17.09 -3.72
N SER A 83 7.79 16.86 -4.45
CA SER A 83 8.67 17.92 -4.96
C SER A 83 7.93 18.86 -5.91
N LYS A 84 7.20 18.32 -6.89
CA LYS A 84 6.39 19.11 -7.85
C LYS A 84 5.33 19.97 -7.16
N LYS A 85 4.80 19.53 -6.03
CA LYS A 85 3.79 20.25 -5.24
C LYS A 85 4.39 21.19 -4.18
N ASN A 86 5.71 21.31 -4.09
CA ASN A 86 6.42 22.04 -3.01
C ASN A 86 6.05 21.54 -1.59
N MET A 87 5.78 20.23 -1.47
CA MET A 87 5.40 19.57 -0.22
C MET A 87 6.56 18.81 0.45
N VAL A 88 7.79 18.95 -0.07
CA VAL A 88 8.97 18.40 0.59
C VAL A 88 9.42 19.35 1.70
N SER A 89 9.49 18.85 2.93
CA SER A 89 9.91 19.63 4.09
C SER A 89 10.62 18.74 5.11
N PHE A 90 11.77 19.19 5.61
CA PHE A 90 12.53 18.52 6.68
C PHE A 90 12.66 19.37 7.95
N ILE A 91 12.09 20.58 7.93
CA ILE A 91 12.28 21.57 8.99
C ILE A 91 10.97 21.83 9.73
N LYS A 92 9.82 21.72 9.05
CA LYS A 92 8.49 21.93 9.64
C LYS A 92 8.02 20.71 10.43
N ILE A 93 8.71 20.37 11.52
CA ILE A 93 8.41 19.19 12.34
C ILE A 93 6.93 19.22 12.78
N GLY A 94 6.24 18.10 12.62
CA GLY A 94 4.81 17.94 12.95
C GLY A 94 3.83 18.36 11.83
N SER A 95 4.31 18.98 10.75
CA SER A 95 3.48 19.25 9.57
C SER A 95 3.23 18.00 8.73
N TYR A 96 2.18 18.01 7.92
CA TYR A 96 1.90 16.94 6.95
C TYR A 96 3.07 16.76 5.98
N GLU A 97 3.62 17.85 5.47
CA GLU A 97 4.75 17.87 4.53
C GLU A 97 5.98 17.17 5.10
N PHE A 98 6.26 17.40 6.39
CA PHE A 98 7.34 16.73 7.10
C PHE A 98 7.07 15.22 7.22
N LEU A 99 5.89 14.84 7.72
CA LEU A 99 5.54 13.42 7.90
C LEU A 99 5.51 12.66 6.57
N ALA A 100 4.95 13.26 5.51
CA ALA A 100 4.93 12.70 4.17
C ALA A 100 6.34 12.52 3.60
N SER A 101 7.22 13.52 3.76
CA SER A 101 8.62 13.45 3.31
C SER A 101 9.38 12.33 4.01
N ILE A 102 9.25 12.22 5.34
CA ILE A 102 9.89 11.15 6.12
C ILE A 102 9.33 9.78 5.74
N LEU A 103 8.01 9.65 5.59
CA LEU A 103 7.38 8.39 5.19
C LEU A 103 7.89 7.91 3.83
N VAL A 104 7.89 8.79 2.81
CA VAL A 104 8.37 8.45 1.46
C VAL A 104 9.85 8.07 1.46
N LEU A 105 10.71 8.82 2.18
CA LEU A 105 12.13 8.47 2.28
C LEU A 105 12.37 7.17 3.05
N SER A 106 11.59 6.91 4.10
CA SER A 106 11.67 5.67 4.87
C SER A 106 11.28 4.48 4.00
N MET A 107 10.25 4.62 3.18
CA MET A 107 9.83 3.58 2.24
C MET A 107 10.83 3.35 1.12
N LEU A 108 11.46 4.41 0.60
CA LEU A 108 12.57 4.28 -0.35
C LEU A 108 13.73 3.50 0.28
N PHE A 109 14.11 3.86 1.50
CA PHE A 109 15.17 3.18 2.24
C PHE A 109 14.85 1.71 2.49
N ILE A 110 13.63 1.39 2.94
CA ILE A 110 13.16 0.01 3.12
C ILE A 110 13.22 -0.75 1.79
N GLY A 111 12.74 -0.16 0.69
CA GLY A 111 12.81 -0.77 -0.64
C GLY A 111 14.24 -1.08 -1.07
N MET A 112 15.18 -0.13 -0.89
CA MET A 112 16.60 -0.33 -1.19
C MET A 112 17.24 -1.41 -0.31
N MET A 113 16.92 -1.44 0.99
CA MET A 113 17.39 -2.49 1.90
C MET A 113 16.87 -3.86 1.48
N MET A 114 15.55 -3.99 1.23
CA MET A 114 14.95 -5.23 0.74
C MET A 114 15.61 -5.70 -0.55
N PHE A 115 15.85 -4.80 -1.51
CA PHE A 115 16.55 -5.11 -2.75
C PHE A 115 17.93 -5.70 -2.49
N LEU A 116 18.76 -5.03 -1.69
CA LEU A 116 20.12 -5.50 -1.39
C LEU A 116 20.11 -6.85 -0.66
N LEU A 117 19.22 -7.01 0.33
CA LEU A 117 19.12 -8.23 1.13
C LEU A 117 18.65 -9.42 0.28
N ASN A 118 17.68 -9.22 -0.61
CA ASN A 118 17.19 -10.25 -1.53
C ASN A 118 18.23 -10.57 -2.61
N PHE A 119 18.86 -9.56 -3.20
CA PHE A 119 19.87 -9.72 -4.24
C PHE A 119 21.09 -10.50 -3.73
N THR A 120 21.55 -10.19 -2.52
CA THR A 120 22.69 -10.87 -1.87
C THR A 120 22.31 -12.15 -1.15
N HIS A 121 21.03 -12.52 -1.11
CA HIS A 121 20.52 -13.70 -0.40
C HIS A 121 20.91 -13.70 1.09
N PHE A 122 21.01 -12.52 1.70
CA PHE A 122 21.50 -12.36 3.07
C PHE A 122 20.48 -12.86 4.11
N TRP A 123 19.17 -12.74 3.82
CA TRP A 123 18.11 -13.19 4.71
C TRP A 123 17.79 -14.68 4.57
N PRO A 124 17.27 -15.34 5.62
CA PRO A 124 16.67 -16.66 5.47
C PRO A 124 15.47 -16.59 4.52
N LYS A 125 15.29 -17.61 3.68
CA LYS A 125 14.21 -17.68 2.66
C LYS A 125 12.84 -17.30 3.21
N LEU A 126 12.48 -17.79 4.40
CA LEU A 126 11.18 -17.51 5.02
C LEU A 126 10.94 -15.99 5.20
N PHE A 127 11.95 -15.24 5.66
CA PHE A 127 11.85 -13.79 5.84
C PHE A 127 11.79 -13.09 4.49
N ALA A 128 12.69 -13.43 3.56
CA ALA A 128 12.72 -12.83 2.23
C ALA A 128 11.35 -12.97 1.53
N TYR A 129 10.76 -14.17 1.55
CA TYR A 129 9.54 -14.47 0.82
C TYR A 129 8.30 -13.89 1.53
N THR A 130 8.30 -13.81 2.86
CA THR A 130 7.18 -13.19 3.59
C THR A 130 7.14 -11.68 3.36
N PHE A 131 8.26 -10.99 3.62
CA PHE A 131 8.31 -9.52 3.58
C PHE A 131 8.38 -8.95 2.16
N SER A 132 8.94 -9.71 1.22
CA SER A 132 9.03 -9.32 -0.19
C SER A 132 8.02 -10.04 -1.07
N SER A 133 7.00 -10.64 -0.46
CA SER A 133 5.89 -11.22 -1.22
C SER A 133 5.28 -10.15 -2.10
N ILE A 134 4.98 -10.52 -3.34
CA ILE A 134 4.45 -9.58 -4.34
C ILE A 134 3.20 -8.88 -3.82
N PHE A 135 2.41 -9.63 -3.07
CA PHE A 135 1.17 -9.18 -2.50
C PHE A 135 1.36 -8.09 -1.42
N ALA A 136 2.22 -8.34 -0.42
CA ALA A 136 2.46 -7.38 0.65
C ALA A 136 3.07 -6.08 0.10
N VAL A 137 4.09 -6.21 -0.73
CA VAL A 137 4.81 -5.08 -1.36
C VAL A 137 3.87 -4.22 -2.19
N ASN A 138 3.05 -4.81 -3.06
CA ASN A 138 2.16 -4.04 -3.93
C ASN A 138 0.99 -3.40 -3.17
N ILE A 139 0.47 -4.01 -2.09
CA ILE A 139 -0.55 -3.34 -1.27
C ILE A 139 0.04 -2.17 -0.50
N ILE A 140 1.24 -2.32 0.06
CA ILE A 140 1.93 -1.20 0.72
C ILE A 140 2.14 -0.06 -0.29
N ALA A 141 2.60 -0.39 -1.51
CA ALA A 141 2.73 0.58 -2.59
C ALA A 141 1.40 1.27 -2.94
N TYR A 142 0.30 0.52 -3.07
CA TYR A 142 -1.04 1.06 -3.30
C TYR A 142 -1.44 2.04 -2.19
N LEU A 143 -1.29 1.64 -0.92
CA LEU A 143 -1.69 2.47 0.22
C LEU A 143 -0.87 3.76 0.27
N LEU A 144 0.44 3.70 0.01
CA LEU A 144 1.30 4.88 -0.04
C LEU A 144 0.89 5.83 -1.16
N LEU A 145 0.62 5.30 -2.37
CA LEU A 145 0.12 6.09 -3.48
C LEU A 145 -1.16 6.84 -3.10
N VAL A 146 -2.14 6.12 -2.56
CA VAL A 146 -3.43 6.71 -2.18
C VAL A 146 -3.27 7.75 -1.08
N ILE A 147 -2.56 7.43 0.00
CA ILE A 147 -2.41 8.32 1.16
C ILE A 147 -1.69 9.62 0.77
N ILE A 148 -0.60 9.51 0.02
CA ILE A 148 0.23 10.68 -0.34
C ILE A 148 -0.43 11.53 -1.43
N TYR A 149 -0.95 10.91 -2.51
CA TYR A 149 -1.57 11.70 -3.58
C TYR A 149 -2.88 12.36 -3.13
N SER A 150 -3.61 11.79 -2.18
CA SER A 150 -4.88 12.37 -1.69
C SER A 150 -4.69 13.40 -0.58
N GLY A 151 -3.47 13.60 -0.06
CA GLY A 151 -3.25 14.48 1.09
C GLY A 151 -3.90 13.98 2.38
N MET A 152 -4.13 12.67 2.48
CA MET A 152 -4.84 12.06 3.62
C MET A 152 -4.00 12.19 4.89
N ALA A 153 -4.64 12.59 6.00
CA ALA A 153 -3.95 12.80 7.27
C ALA A 153 -3.17 11.55 7.72
N LEU A 154 -1.89 11.73 8.07
CA LEU A 154 -1.00 10.68 8.57
C LEU A 154 -1.18 10.50 10.08
N ASP A 155 -2.36 10.02 10.47
CA ASP A 155 -2.76 9.80 11.85
C ASP A 155 -3.05 8.32 12.16
N VAL A 156 -3.36 8.05 13.43
CA VAL A 156 -3.70 6.71 13.91
C VAL A 156 -4.97 6.16 13.25
N ILE A 157 -5.91 7.02 12.86
CA ILE A 157 -7.15 6.60 12.19
C ILE A 157 -6.82 6.05 10.80
N THR A 158 -5.97 6.74 10.04
CA THR A 158 -5.48 6.29 8.73
C THR A 158 -4.68 5.01 8.84
N LEU A 159 -3.86 4.85 9.89
CA LEU A 159 -3.15 3.59 10.14
C LEU A 159 -4.11 2.41 10.37
N PHE A 160 -5.13 2.58 11.21
CA PHE A 160 -6.14 1.55 11.43
C PHE A 160 -6.94 1.25 10.17
N ALA A 161 -7.37 2.28 9.43
CA ALA A 161 -8.11 2.12 8.18
C ALA A 161 -7.28 1.38 7.11
N ALA A 162 -6.00 1.73 6.97
CA ALA A 162 -5.07 1.06 6.07
C ALA A 162 -4.82 -0.40 6.47
N THR A 163 -4.72 -0.67 7.77
CA THR A 163 -4.60 -2.04 8.30
C THR A 163 -5.86 -2.86 8.02
N THR A 164 -7.05 -2.30 8.27
CA THR A 164 -8.33 -2.94 7.93
C THR A 164 -8.44 -3.19 6.43
N PHE A 165 -8.02 -2.22 5.59
CA PHE A 165 -7.96 -2.38 4.14
C PHE A 165 -7.05 -3.53 3.73
N PHE A 166 -5.83 -3.58 4.25
CA PHE A 166 -4.90 -4.67 4.00
C PHE A 166 -5.53 -6.03 4.35
N LEU A 167 -6.09 -6.17 5.56
CA LEU A 167 -6.70 -7.42 6.01
C LEU A 167 -7.91 -7.84 5.17
N LEU A 168 -8.76 -6.89 4.76
CA LEU A 168 -9.92 -7.19 3.94
C LEU A 168 -9.52 -7.65 2.54
N ILE A 169 -8.53 -7.00 1.92
CA ILE A 169 -8.03 -7.41 0.59
C ILE A 169 -7.39 -8.80 0.67
N ASN A 170 -6.62 -9.10 1.71
CA ASN A 170 -6.11 -10.46 1.97
C ASN A 170 -7.26 -11.48 2.06
N LEU A 171 -8.32 -11.14 2.79
CA LEU A 171 -9.48 -12.02 2.95
C LEU A 171 -10.17 -12.29 1.60
N VAL A 172 -10.36 -11.26 0.78
CA VAL A 172 -10.95 -11.40 -0.56
C VAL A 172 -10.11 -12.36 -1.42
N PHE A 173 -8.79 -12.20 -1.44
CA PHE A 173 -7.91 -13.09 -2.21
C PHE A 173 -7.85 -14.50 -1.65
N PHE A 174 -7.85 -14.65 -0.32
CA PHE A 174 -7.98 -15.95 0.31
C PHE A 174 -9.26 -16.69 -0.14
N LEU A 175 -10.39 -15.99 -0.16
CA LEU A 175 -11.65 -16.55 -0.66
C LEU A 175 -11.57 -16.87 -2.17
N PHE A 176 -10.97 -16.00 -2.97
CA PHE A 176 -10.74 -16.23 -4.40
C PHE A 176 -9.94 -17.52 -4.67
N ARG A 177 -8.81 -17.72 -3.99
CA ARG A 177 -7.97 -18.93 -4.09
C ARG A 177 -8.71 -20.21 -3.71
N LYS A 178 -9.69 -20.10 -2.80
CA LYS A 178 -10.53 -21.22 -2.37
C LYS A 178 -11.60 -21.56 -3.39
N LEU A 179 -12.19 -20.56 -4.05
CA LEU A 179 -13.26 -20.73 -5.04
C LEU A 179 -12.75 -21.16 -6.42
N TYR A 180 -11.51 -20.82 -6.78
CA TYR A 180 -10.92 -21.17 -8.06
C TYR A 180 -9.95 -22.37 -7.88
N PRO A 181 -10.44 -23.62 -8.02
CA PRO A 181 -9.59 -24.79 -7.86
C PRO A 181 -8.51 -24.83 -8.94
N SER A 182 -7.30 -25.20 -8.53
CA SER A 182 -6.20 -25.48 -9.44
C SER A 182 -6.49 -26.78 -10.16
N ASN A 183 -6.59 -26.77 -11.49
CA ASN A 183 -6.81 -27.98 -12.31
C ASN A 183 -5.52 -28.83 -12.45
N GLY A 184 -4.76 -29.04 -11.37
CA GLY A 184 -3.43 -29.68 -11.39
C GLY A 184 -3.18 -30.65 -10.26
#